data_AF-A0A3D4YRL3-F1
#
_entry.id   AF-A0A3D4YRL3-F1
#
_cell.length_a   1.000
_cell.length_b   1.000
_cell.length_c   1.000
_cell.angle_alpha   90.00
_cell.angle_beta   90.00
_cell.angle_gamma   90.00
#
_symmetry.space_group_name_H-M   'P 1'
#
loop_
_entity.id
_entity.type
_entity.pdbx_description
1 polymer ?
#
loop_
_entity_poly.entity_id
_entity_poly.type
_entity_poly.pdbx_seq_one_letter_code
_entity_poly.pdbx_strand_id
1 'polypeptide(L)'
;MRSSVVVVAIGQLLLISPTAAAQKDSVSPAREGTPARVWILPVGIAASAALDPEMREWALRTHTRSLDRFAKSVNPFGTARRLVPAMALTYVTALLTGRESLANGTLNTAAAYIVSDLVESALKPVIGRERPHVEGNSHRFQPFTASGDWHSLPSAHVAHITSIAQAISMQTQSAPITALCSGLVALVAWDRVYEDQHWTSDVTATIALSSVVSGATVRWLESHWSRSHDAEQSAR
;
A
#
# COMPACT_ATOMS: atom_id res chain seq x y z
N MET A 1 -0.52 -8.29 28.96
CA MET A 1 -1.49 -8.49 27.85
C MET A 1 -1.52 -7.34 26.85
N ARG A 2 -1.52 -6.06 27.25
CA ARG A 2 -1.73 -4.92 26.33
C ARG A 2 -0.56 -4.56 25.41
N SER A 3 0.69 -4.76 25.83
CA SER A 3 1.88 -4.56 24.98
C SER A 3 1.97 -5.58 23.85
N SER A 4 1.40 -6.78 24.05
CA SER A 4 1.39 -7.88 23.08
C SER A 4 0.46 -7.59 21.89
N VAL A 5 -0.62 -6.82 22.09
CA VAL A 5 -1.58 -6.48 21.02
C VAL A 5 -0.98 -5.48 20.02
N VAL A 6 -0.23 -4.48 20.52
CA VAL A 6 0.45 -3.48 19.67
C VAL A 6 1.56 -4.11 18.83
N VAL A 7 2.33 -5.03 19.41
CA VAL A 7 3.37 -5.79 18.67
C VAL A 7 2.74 -6.74 17.65
N VAL A 8 1.58 -7.35 17.94
CA VAL A 8 0.85 -8.20 16.99
C VAL A 8 0.24 -7.38 15.85
N ALA A 9 -0.29 -6.18 16.11
CA ALA A 9 -0.83 -5.31 15.05
C ALA A 9 0.27 -4.76 14.12
N ILE A 10 1.40 -4.30 14.69
CA ILE A 10 2.59 -3.90 13.92
C ILE A 10 3.19 -5.11 13.19
N GLY A 11 3.19 -6.28 13.82
CA GLY A 11 3.61 -7.55 13.21
C GLY A 11 2.70 -8.01 12.08
N GLN A 12 1.38 -7.80 12.18
CA GLN A 12 0.42 -8.11 11.12
C GLN A 12 0.61 -7.20 9.91
N LEU A 13 0.93 -5.91 10.11
CA LEU A 13 1.34 -5.01 9.03
C LEU A 13 2.61 -5.48 8.32
N LEU A 14 3.52 -6.18 9.02
CA LEU A 14 4.72 -6.80 8.43
C LEU A 14 4.42 -8.14 7.74
N LEU A 15 3.38 -8.88 8.16
CA LEU A 15 2.97 -10.16 7.57
C LEU A 15 2.19 -10.01 6.25
N ILE A 16 1.65 -8.82 5.95
CA ILE A 16 1.08 -8.47 4.64
C ILE A 16 2.16 -7.91 3.69
N SER A 17 3.44 -8.21 3.98
CA SER A 17 4.53 -7.89 3.06
C SER A 17 4.28 -8.52 1.68
N PRO A 18 4.74 -7.88 0.59
CA PRO A 18 4.67 -8.44 -0.74
C PRO A 18 5.33 -9.81 -0.75
N THR A 19 4.56 -10.88 -0.93
CA THR A 19 5.13 -12.23 -1.14
C THR A 19 5.82 -12.37 -2.50
N ALA A 20 6.17 -11.26 -3.16
CA ALA A 20 6.88 -11.23 -4.43
C ALA A 20 8.28 -11.85 -4.34
N ALA A 21 8.87 -11.98 -3.15
CA ALA A 21 10.21 -12.54 -2.97
C ALA A 21 10.27 -14.06 -2.71
N ALA A 22 9.15 -14.81 -2.70
CA ALA A 22 9.15 -16.21 -2.24
C ALA A 22 8.72 -17.27 -3.27
N GLN A 23 8.44 -16.92 -4.52
CA GLN A 23 8.05 -17.93 -5.52
C GLN A 23 9.20 -18.20 -6.50
N LYS A 24 10.19 -18.98 -6.04
CA LYS A 24 11.12 -19.70 -6.92
C LYS A 24 10.42 -20.96 -7.43
N ASP A 25 10.64 -21.24 -8.71
CA ASP A 25 9.96 -22.24 -9.52
C ASP A 25 9.94 -23.65 -8.91
N SER A 26 8.74 -24.24 -8.86
CA SER A 26 8.57 -25.69 -9.07
C SER A 26 7.20 -25.92 -9.69
N VAL A 27 7.21 -26.28 -10.98
CA VAL A 27 6.05 -26.84 -11.65
C VAL A 27 5.83 -28.24 -11.09
N SER A 28 4.67 -28.46 -10.49
CA SER A 28 4.09 -29.79 -10.28
C SER A 28 2.57 -29.65 -10.49
N PRO A 29 1.95 -30.45 -11.38
CA PRO A 29 0.52 -30.37 -11.58
C PRO A 29 -0.22 -31.12 -10.47
N ALA A 30 -1.39 -30.59 -10.11
CA ALA A 30 -2.46 -31.18 -9.30
C ALA A 30 -2.22 -31.35 -7.77
N ARG A 31 -2.76 -30.37 -7.01
CA ARG A 31 -3.69 -30.67 -5.90
C ARG A 31 -4.62 -29.46 -5.68
N GLU A 32 -5.88 -29.63 -6.07
CA GLU A 32 -7.00 -28.76 -5.69
C GLU A 32 -7.19 -28.81 -4.17
N GLY A 33 -6.51 -27.93 -3.46
CA GLY A 33 -6.92 -27.45 -2.16
C GLY A 33 -6.93 -25.94 -2.28
N THR A 34 -8.07 -25.29 -1.99
CA THR A 34 -8.14 -23.82 -1.97
C THR A 34 -6.96 -23.33 -1.12
N PRO A 35 -5.95 -22.66 -1.68
CA PRO A 35 -4.70 -22.51 -0.97
C PRO A 35 -4.98 -21.60 0.22
N ALA A 36 -4.62 -22.04 1.43
CA ALA A 36 -4.81 -21.31 2.69
C ALA A 36 -4.38 -19.82 2.62
N ARG A 37 -3.54 -19.48 1.65
CA ARG A 37 -3.11 -18.13 1.26
C ARG A 37 -4.25 -17.19 0.87
N VAL A 38 -5.35 -17.68 0.27
CA VAL A 38 -6.53 -16.85 -0.10
C VAL A 38 -7.20 -16.25 1.13
N TRP A 39 -7.14 -16.94 2.27
CA TRP A 39 -7.78 -16.49 3.50
C TRP A 39 -6.93 -15.50 4.31
N ILE A 40 -5.63 -15.37 4.04
CA ILE A 40 -4.72 -14.52 4.83
C ILE A 40 -5.17 -13.05 4.81
N LEU A 41 -5.49 -12.53 3.62
CA LEU A 41 -5.93 -11.14 3.46
C LEU A 41 -7.29 -10.86 4.14
N PRO A 42 -8.39 -11.61 3.87
CA PRO A 42 -9.66 -11.36 4.52
C PRO A 42 -9.61 -11.61 6.04
N VAL A 43 -8.84 -12.59 6.52
CA VAL A 43 -8.64 -12.81 7.96
C VAL A 43 -7.86 -11.66 8.60
N GLY A 44 -6.81 -11.16 7.95
CA GLY A 44 -6.05 -10.00 8.44
C GLY A 44 -6.89 -8.72 8.49
N ILE A 45 -7.73 -8.49 7.47
CA ILE A 45 -8.67 -7.36 7.45
C ILE A 45 -9.72 -7.51 8.55
N ALA A 46 -10.31 -8.71 8.72
CA ALA A 46 -11.29 -8.95 9.78
C ALA A 46 -10.68 -8.79 11.18
N ALA A 47 -9.46 -9.29 11.39
CA ALA A 47 -8.74 -9.14 12.65
C ALA A 47 -8.41 -7.68 12.96
N SER A 48 -7.97 -6.90 11.97
CA SER A 48 -7.73 -5.46 12.15
C SER A 48 -9.01 -4.67 12.40
N ALA A 49 -10.14 -5.07 11.78
CA ALA A 49 -11.43 -4.43 12.02
C ALA A 49 -11.93 -4.67 13.45
N ALA A 50 -11.68 -5.85 14.00
CA ALA A 50 -11.97 -6.16 15.40
C ALA A 50 -11.10 -5.38 16.39
N LEU A 51 -9.98 -4.80 15.95
CA LEU A 51 -9.05 -4.01 16.76
C LEU A 51 -9.21 -2.49 16.57
N ASP A 52 -10.13 -2.05 15.71
CA ASP A 52 -10.30 -0.64 15.35
C ASP A 52 -10.54 0.26 16.60
N PRO A 53 -11.47 -0.07 17.52
CA PRO A 53 -11.70 0.74 18.71
C PRO A 53 -10.48 0.80 19.64
N GLU A 54 -9.85 -0.34 19.90
CA GLU A 54 -8.70 -0.43 20.82
C GLU A 54 -7.48 0.32 20.28
N MET A 55 -7.23 0.21 18.98
CA MET A 55 -6.11 0.89 18.33
C MET A 55 -6.33 2.39 18.25
N ARG A 56 -7.56 2.84 17.98
CA ARG A 56 -7.92 4.25 18.04
C ARG A 56 -7.72 4.81 19.45
N GLU A 57 -8.24 4.12 20.47
CA GLU A 57 -8.06 4.52 21.85
C GLU A 57 -6.58 4.59 22.26
N TRP A 58 -5.78 3.63 21.79
CA TRP A 58 -4.34 3.66 22.01
C TRP A 58 -3.69 4.89 21.35
N ALA A 59 -4.03 5.20 20.10
CA ALA A 59 -3.52 6.39 19.40
C ALA A 59 -3.85 7.67 20.18
N LEU A 60 -5.12 7.85 20.55
CA LEU A 60 -5.60 9.03 21.28
C LEU A 60 -4.90 9.24 22.62
N ARG A 61 -4.56 8.16 23.34
CA ARG A 61 -3.84 8.23 24.63
C ARG A 61 -2.33 8.43 24.50
N THR A 62 -1.76 8.17 23.32
CA THR A 62 -0.32 8.17 23.10
C THR A 62 0.20 9.50 22.55
N HIS A 63 -0.69 10.47 22.30
CA HIS A 63 -0.30 11.79 21.82
C HIS A 63 0.71 12.48 22.73
N THR A 64 1.87 12.81 22.16
CA THR A 64 2.92 13.59 22.80
C THR A 64 3.57 14.50 21.77
N ARG A 65 4.14 15.64 22.21
CA ARG A 65 4.79 16.60 21.30
C ARG A 65 5.92 16.00 20.44
N SER A 66 6.60 14.95 20.93
CA SER A 66 7.62 14.22 20.16
C SER A 66 6.97 13.36 19.08
N LEU A 67 5.97 12.56 19.44
CA LEU A 67 5.29 11.67 18.49
C LEU A 67 4.48 12.45 17.46
N ASP A 68 3.86 13.58 17.83
CA ASP A 68 3.15 14.44 16.87
C ASP A 68 4.11 15.05 15.84
N ARG A 69 5.32 15.43 16.25
CA ARG A 69 6.35 15.91 15.31
C ARG A 69 6.84 14.78 14.41
N PHE A 70 6.97 13.58 14.97
CA PHE A 70 7.38 12.41 14.20
C PHE A 70 6.33 12.01 13.16
N ALA A 71 5.05 11.92 13.54
CA ALA A 71 3.91 11.71 12.64
C ALA A 71 3.90 12.74 11.49
N LYS A 72 4.01 14.03 11.82
CA LYS A 72 4.13 15.10 10.81
C LYS A 72 5.32 14.95 9.86
N SER A 73 6.42 14.34 10.30
CA SER A 73 7.58 14.06 9.44
C SER A 73 7.37 12.86 8.51
N VAL A 74 6.44 11.96 8.85
CA VAL A 74 6.04 10.78 8.06
C VAL A 74 5.01 11.14 7.00
N ASN A 75 4.07 12.03 7.29
CA ASN A 75 3.00 12.44 6.38
C ASN A 75 3.44 12.72 4.92
N PRO A 76 4.59 13.40 4.65
CA PRO A 76 5.08 13.62 3.28
C PRO A 76 5.25 12.34 2.44
N PHE A 77 5.56 11.19 3.05
CA PHE A 77 5.79 9.92 2.35
C PHE A 77 4.51 9.28 1.79
N GLY A 78 3.33 9.72 2.22
CA GLY A 78 2.04 9.34 1.61
C GLY A 78 1.40 10.48 0.79
N THR A 79 2.03 11.65 0.73
CA THR A 79 1.42 12.84 0.12
C THR A 79 1.72 12.91 -1.39
N ALA A 80 0.68 12.83 -2.23
CA ALA A 80 0.80 12.92 -3.70
C ALA A 80 1.62 14.13 -4.17
N ARG A 81 1.37 15.31 -3.58
CA ARG A 81 2.10 16.57 -3.87
C ARG A 81 3.61 16.48 -3.65
N ARG A 82 4.09 15.50 -2.87
CA ARG A 82 5.52 15.25 -2.66
C ARG A 82 6.01 14.10 -3.54
N LEU A 83 5.23 13.03 -3.62
CA LEU A 83 5.60 11.80 -4.35
C LEU A 83 5.65 12.00 -5.87
N VAL A 84 4.67 12.69 -6.46
CA VAL A 84 4.60 12.86 -7.92
C VAL A 84 5.79 13.67 -8.46
N PRO A 85 6.14 14.86 -7.89
CA PRO A 85 7.35 15.56 -8.30
C PRO A 85 8.63 14.76 -8.05
N ALA A 86 8.69 13.97 -6.97
CA ALA A 86 9.86 13.14 -6.69
C ALA A 86 10.06 12.07 -7.77
N MET A 87 9.01 11.35 -8.17
CA MET A 87 9.07 10.38 -9.26
C MET A 87 9.45 11.05 -10.59
N ALA A 88 8.85 12.21 -10.91
CA ALA A 88 9.19 12.96 -12.11
C ALA A 88 10.68 13.38 -12.12
N LEU A 89 11.20 13.87 -10.98
CA LEU A 89 12.61 14.22 -10.84
C LEU A 89 13.52 13.00 -10.99
N THR A 90 13.15 11.84 -10.40
CA THR A 90 13.89 10.59 -10.57
C THR A 90 13.95 10.17 -12.04
N TYR A 91 12.83 10.26 -12.76
CA TYR A 91 12.76 9.94 -14.18
C TYR A 91 13.65 10.87 -15.02
N VAL A 92 13.53 12.19 -14.85
CA VAL A 92 14.35 13.18 -15.55
C VAL A 92 15.84 12.96 -15.26
N THR A 93 16.21 12.72 -14.00
CA THR A 93 17.60 12.44 -13.61
C THR A 93 18.11 11.16 -14.27
N ALA A 94 17.28 10.11 -14.35
CA ALA A 94 17.64 8.87 -15.03
C ALA A 94 17.91 9.09 -16.52
N LEU A 95 17.10 9.91 -17.21
CA LEU A 95 17.32 10.28 -18.60
C LEU A 95 18.63 11.07 -18.77
N LEU A 96 18.84 12.11 -17.95
CA LEU A 96 20.04 12.95 -18.03
C LEU A 96 21.34 12.20 -17.71
N THR A 97 21.26 11.12 -16.93
CA THR A 97 22.41 10.29 -16.55
C THR A 97 22.55 9.02 -17.39
N GLY A 98 21.72 8.82 -18.42
CA GLY A 98 21.76 7.64 -19.28
C GLY A 98 21.41 6.32 -18.57
N ARG A 99 20.66 6.37 -17.47
CA ARG A 99 20.29 5.20 -16.66
C ARG A 99 18.93 4.64 -17.08
N GLU A 100 18.89 3.97 -18.23
CA GLU A 100 17.64 3.44 -18.82
C GLU A 100 16.85 2.52 -17.88
N SER A 101 17.53 1.62 -17.15
CA SER A 101 16.88 0.75 -16.16
C SER A 101 16.15 1.54 -15.06
N LEU A 102 16.75 2.64 -14.59
CA LEU A 102 16.11 3.52 -13.59
C LEU A 102 14.94 4.30 -14.20
N ALA A 103 15.06 4.75 -15.44
CA ALA A 103 13.99 5.46 -16.14
C ALA A 103 12.76 4.56 -16.34
N ASN A 104 12.97 3.36 -16.91
CA ASN A 104 11.91 2.36 -17.11
C ASN A 104 11.29 1.93 -15.79
N GLY A 105 12.12 1.73 -14.76
CA GLY A 105 11.60 1.36 -13.46
C GLY A 105 10.79 2.45 -12.77
N THR A 106 11.17 3.71 -12.99
CA THR A 106 10.39 4.86 -12.51
C THR A 106 9.05 4.95 -13.23
N LEU A 107 8.99 4.69 -14.53
CA LEU A 107 7.74 4.65 -15.30
C LEU A 107 6.81 3.53 -14.82
N ASN A 108 7.33 2.31 -14.60
CA ASN A 108 6.55 1.20 -14.07
C ASN A 108 5.99 1.53 -12.68
N THR A 109 6.81 2.16 -11.83
CA THR A 109 6.40 2.62 -10.50
C THR A 109 5.33 3.69 -10.56
N ALA A 110 5.46 4.68 -11.47
CA ALA A 110 4.49 5.73 -11.67
C ALA A 110 3.15 5.20 -12.20
N ALA A 111 3.18 4.25 -13.15
CA ALA A 111 1.98 3.59 -13.66
C ALA A 111 1.27 2.81 -12.54
N ALA A 112 2.00 2.04 -11.74
CA ALA A 112 1.44 1.34 -10.59
C ALA A 112 0.83 2.28 -9.56
N TYR A 113 1.47 3.42 -9.29
CA TYR A 113 0.93 4.49 -8.46
C TYR A 113 -0.39 5.05 -9.00
N ILE A 114 -0.43 5.44 -10.28
CA ILE A 114 -1.61 6.04 -10.91
C ILE A 114 -2.79 5.08 -10.87
N VAL A 115 -2.59 3.80 -11.23
CA VAL A 115 -3.68 2.82 -11.23
C VAL A 115 -4.20 2.59 -9.81
N SER A 116 -3.32 2.46 -8.81
CA SER A 116 -3.74 2.33 -7.41
C SER A 116 -4.49 3.56 -6.90
N ASP A 117 -4.03 4.78 -7.22
CA ASP A 117 -4.68 6.03 -6.84
C ASP A 117 -6.08 6.18 -7.47
N LEU A 118 -6.24 5.79 -8.74
CA LEU A 118 -7.54 5.78 -9.41
C LEU A 118 -8.52 4.78 -8.76
N VAL A 119 -8.05 3.56 -8.46
CA VAL A 119 -8.88 2.54 -7.79
C VAL A 119 -9.29 3.02 -6.39
N GLU A 120 -8.35 3.59 -5.64
CA GLU A 120 -8.56 4.14 -4.31
C GLU A 120 -9.59 5.28 -4.32
N SER A 121 -9.39 6.25 -5.23
CA SER A 121 -10.26 7.41 -5.41
C SER A 121 -11.67 7.01 -5.85
N ALA A 122 -11.81 5.95 -6.65
CA ALA A 122 -13.12 5.45 -7.08
C ALA A 122 -13.85 4.70 -5.95
N LEU A 123 -13.13 3.92 -5.12
CA LEU A 123 -13.74 3.10 -4.07
C LEU A 123 -14.20 3.92 -2.87
N LYS A 124 -13.47 4.97 -2.49
CA LYS A 124 -13.78 5.82 -1.33
C LYS A 124 -15.23 6.32 -1.29
N PRO A 125 -15.75 7.03 -2.32
CA PRO A 125 -17.12 7.51 -2.30
C PRO A 125 -18.13 6.36 -2.38
N VAL A 126 -17.80 5.25 -3.03
CA VAL A 126 -18.68 4.07 -3.14
C VAL A 126 -18.86 3.38 -1.79
N ILE A 127 -17.76 3.17 -1.05
CA ILE A 127 -17.79 2.53 0.27
C ILE A 127 -18.35 3.49 1.31
N GLY A 128 -17.85 4.72 1.34
CA GLY A 128 -18.35 5.77 2.21
C GLY A 128 -18.18 5.47 3.70
N ARG A 129 -17.03 4.96 4.16
CA ARG A 129 -16.80 4.68 5.59
C ARG A 129 -16.40 5.94 6.35
N GLU A 130 -17.04 6.18 7.49
CA GLU A 130 -16.74 7.34 8.34
C GLU A 130 -15.33 7.30 8.94
N ARG A 131 -14.65 8.45 8.98
CA ARG A 131 -13.37 8.64 9.67
C ARG A 131 -13.53 8.59 11.19
N PRO A 132 -12.52 8.09 11.92
CA PRO A 132 -12.62 7.92 13.36
C PRO A 132 -12.74 9.25 14.14
N HIS A 133 -12.19 10.36 13.64
CA HIS A 133 -12.29 11.66 14.32
C HIS A 133 -13.68 12.33 14.27
N VAL A 134 -14.64 11.78 13.52
CA VAL A 134 -15.97 12.39 13.38
C VAL A 134 -16.86 11.98 14.55
N GLU A 135 -17.27 10.71 14.63
CA GLU A 135 -18.07 10.17 15.74
C GLU A 135 -17.36 9.04 16.51
N GLY A 136 -16.25 8.51 16.00
CA GLY A 136 -15.52 7.42 16.66
C GLY A 136 -16.21 6.06 16.62
N ASN A 137 -17.10 5.83 15.65
CA ASN A 137 -17.77 4.53 15.43
C ASN A 137 -17.33 3.90 14.10
N SER A 138 -16.59 2.79 14.17
CA SER A 138 -15.97 2.13 13.01
C SER A 138 -16.98 1.41 12.08
N HIS A 139 -18.25 1.32 12.48
CA HIS A 139 -19.31 0.63 11.76
C HIS A 139 -20.26 1.56 10.98
N ARG A 140 -19.92 2.85 10.84
CA ARG A 140 -20.73 3.81 10.10
C ARG A 140 -20.30 3.89 8.63
N PHE A 141 -21.28 3.69 7.74
CA PHE A 141 -21.12 3.73 6.30
C PHE A 141 -22.22 4.56 5.66
N GLN A 142 -21.85 5.37 4.68
CA GLN A 142 -22.73 6.16 3.84
C GLN A 142 -22.29 6.03 2.37
N PRO A 143 -22.72 4.97 1.67
CA PRO A 143 -22.35 4.74 0.27
C PRO A 143 -22.71 5.90 -0.66
N PHE A 144 -21.94 6.06 -1.72
CA PHE A 144 -22.08 7.09 -2.77
C PHE A 144 -22.06 8.54 -2.24
N THR A 145 -21.22 8.79 -1.24
CA THR A 145 -21.05 10.10 -0.62
C THR A 145 -19.89 10.89 -1.23
N ALA A 146 -20.06 12.19 -1.39
CA ALA A 146 -19.00 13.12 -1.79
C ALA A 146 -18.29 13.77 -0.60
N SER A 147 -18.75 13.53 0.64
CA SER A 147 -18.16 14.13 1.83
C SER A 147 -16.87 13.40 2.24
N GLY A 148 -15.78 14.16 2.40
CA GLY A 148 -14.46 13.64 2.77
C GLY A 148 -14.40 12.99 4.16
N ASP A 149 -15.33 13.35 5.05
CA ASP A 149 -15.49 12.75 6.38
C ASP A 149 -15.88 11.27 6.30
N TRP A 150 -16.47 10.86 5.18
CA TRP A 150 -16.86 9.49 4.86
C TRP A 150 -15.90 8.79 3.90
N HIS A 151 -14.74 9.40 3.62
CA HIS A 151 -13.71 8.81 2.75
C HIS A 151 -12.56 8.24 3.59
N SER A 152 -12.89 7.40 4.58
CA SER A 152 -11.90 6.71 5.41
C SER A 152 -11.37 5.42 4.77
N LEU A 153 -12.21 4.65 4.08
CA LEU A 153 -11.79 3.43 3.38
C LEU A 153 -11.94 3.57 1.86
N PRO A 154 -10.91 3.28 1.05
CA PRO A 154 -9.48 3.08 1.40
C PRO A 154 -8.73 4.36 1.85
N SER A 155 -7.44 4.25 2.14
CA SER A 155 -6.57 5.37 2.55
C SER A 155 -5.57 5.79 1.46
N ALA A 156 -5.78 6.94 0.84
CA ALA A 156 -4.88 7.46 -0.22
C ALA A 156 -3.40 7.46 0.18
N HIS A 157 -3.05 7.93 1.38
CA HIS A 157 -1.63 7.98 1.80
C HIS A 157 -0.99 6.58 1.82
N VAL A 158 -1.73 5.60 2.32
CA VAL A 158 -1.27 4.22 2.40
C VAL A 158 -1.24 3.58 1.01
N ALA A 159 -2.23 3.87 0.16
CA ALA A 159 -2.28 3.37 -1.22
C ALA A 159 -1.06 3.85 -2.02
N HIS A 160 -0.76 5.14 -1.94
CA HIS A 160 0.38 5.78 -2.60
C HIS A 160 1.72 5.14 -2.24
N ILE A 161 2.04 5.04 -0.94
CA ILE A 161 3.32 4.49 -0.52
C ILE A 161 3.39 2.98 -0.79
N THR A 162 2.28 2.26 -0.62
CA THR A 162 2.23 0.81 -0.88
C THR A 162 2.42 0.51 -2.36
N SER A 163 1.78 1.25 -3.26
CA SER A 163 1.91 1.00 -4.70
C SER A 163 3.35 1.22 -5.17
N ILE A 164 4.01 2.26 -4.67
CA ILE A 164 5.41 2.58 -4.95
C ILE A 164 6.33 1.50 -4.36
N ALA A 165 6.17 1.18 -3.08
CA ALA A 165 6.93 0.15 -2.36
C ALA A 165 6.83 -1.22 -3.04
N GLN A 166 5.62 -1.62 -3.42
CA GLN A 166 5.35 -2.88 -4.12
C GLN A 166 6.07 -2.93 -5.47
N ALA A 167 5.97 -1.86 -6.26
CA ALA A 167 6.61 -1.79 -7.57
C ALA A 167 8.14 -1.85 -7.44
N ILE A 168 8.74 -1.09 -6.52
CA ILE A 168 10.19 -1.09 -6.28
C ILE A 168 10.66 -2.47 -5.81
N SER A 169 9.91 -3.12 -4.92
CA SER A 169 10.27 -4.44 -4.39
C SER A 169 10.27 -5.50 -5.49
N MET A 170 9.28 -5.47 -6.39
CA MET A 170 9.22 -6.39 -7.54
C MET A 170 10.37 -6.21 -8.53
N GLN A 171 10.74 -4.95 -8.80
CA GLN A 171 11.80 -4.64 -9.77
C GLN A 171 13.20 -4.91 -9.23
N THR A 172 13.42 -4.65 -7.94
CA THR A 172 14.75 -4.83 -7.32
C THR A 172 15.02 -6.25 -6.86
N GLN A 173 13.96 -7.01 -6.53
CA GLN A 173 14.03 -8.37 -5.97
C GLN A 173 15.00 -8.50 -4.78
N SER A 174 15.21 -7.40 -4.06
CA SER A 174 16.20 -7.29 -2.99
C SER A 174 15.49 -7.33 -1.64
N ALA A 175 15.83 -8.32 -0.81
CA ALA A 175 15.23 -8.49 0.51
C ALA A 175 15.45 -7.26 1.43
N PRO A 176 16.65 -6.66 1.51
CA PRO A 176 16.85 -5.42 2.27
C PRO A 176 15.99 -4.25 1.77
N ILE A 177 15.85 -4.08 0.45
CA ILE A 177 15.03 -3.01 -0.13
C ILE A 177 13.55 -3.25 0.16
N THR A 178 13.11 -4.51 0.04
CA THR A 178 11.73 -4.91 0.36
C THR A 178 11.42 -4.64 1.83
N ALA A 179 12.33 -4.99 2.74
CA ALA A 179 12.17 -4.72 4.17
C ALA A 179 12.07 -3.21 4.47
N LEU A 180 12.92 -2.40 3.83
CA LEU A 180 12.87 -0.94 3.94
C LEU A 180 11.52 -0.38 3.43
N CYS A 181 11.07 -0.86 2.26
CA CYS A 181 9.80 -0.47 1.67
C CYS A 181 8.61 -0.84 2.57
N SER A 182 8.56 -2.06 3.08
CA SER A 182 7.55 -2.51 4.05
C SER A 182 7.58 -1.67 5.33
N GLY A 183 8.76 -1.30 5.82
CA GLY A 183 8.92 -0.41 6.98
C GLY A 183 8.31 0.97 6.74
N LEU A 184 8.54 1.57 5.57
CA LEU A 184 7.95 2.86 5.20
C LEU A 184 6.42 2.79 5.08
N VAL A 185 5.90 1.72 4.49
CA VAL A 185 4.45 1.48 4.41
C VAL A 185 3.84 1.39 5.80
N ALA A 186 4.43 0.58 6.69
CA ALA A 186 3.98 0.43 8.07
C ALA A 186 4.03 1.77 8.83
N LEU A 187 5.06 2.58 8.58
CA LEU A 187 5.22 3.89 9.22
C LEU A 187 4.14 4.88 8.79
N VAL A 188 3.82 4.95 7.49
CA VAL A 188 2.72 5.80 6.97
C VAL A 188 1.36 5.27 7.44
N ALA A 189 1.15 3.95 7.46
CA ALA A 189 -0.09 3.36 7.99
C ALA A 189 -0.29 3.69 9.48
N TRP A 190 0.77 3.56 10.29
CA TRP A 190 0.76 3.97 11.69
C TRP A 190 0.41 5.45 11.84
N ASP A 191 1.07 6.33 11.09
CA ASP A 191 0.84 7.76 11.13
C ASP A 191 -0.63 8.13 10.82
N ARG A 192 -1.26 7.45 9.85
CA ARG A 192 -2.69 7.65 9.53
C ARG A 192 -3.66 7.24 10.65
N VAL A 193 -3.35 6.17 11.37
CA VAL A 193 -4.13 5.76 12.56
C VAL A 193 -3.84 6.69 13.74
N TYR A 194 -2.58 7.07 13.93
CA TYR A 194 -2.13 7.97 14.99
C TYR A 194 -2.76 9.36 14.87
N GLU A 195 -2.92 9.91 13.67
CA GLU A 195 -3.57 11.21 13.42
C GLU A 195 -5.11 11.13 13.41
N ASP A 196 -5.70 10.02 13.86
CA ASP A 196 -7.16 9.76 13.89
C ASP A 196 -7.82 9.98 12.51
N GLN A 197 -7.10 9.69 11.42
CA GLN A 197 -7.58 9.89 10.04
C GLN A 197 -8.21 8.62 9.44
N HIS A 198 -7.73 7.46 9.87
CA HIS A 198 -8.11 6.17 9.33
C HIS A 198 -8.19 5.11 10.42
N TRP A 199 -9.11 4.17 10.27
CA TRP A 199 -9.19 2.98 11.09
C TRP A 199 -8.01 2.03 10.78
N THR A 200 -7.69 1.13 11.70
CA THR A 200 -6.60 0.14 11.51
C THR A 200 -6.93 -0.81 10.37
N SER A 201 -8.20 -1.18 10.23
CA SER A 201 -8.67 -1.97 9.11
C SER A 201 -8.67 -1.21 7.79
N ASP A 202 -8.83 0.11 7.77
CA ASP A 202 -8.73 0.89 6.53
C ASP A 202 -7.33 0.80 5.95
N VAL A 203 -6.32 1.04 6.77
CA VAL A 203 -4.92 0.99 6.34
C VAL A 203 -4.53 -0.44 5.95
N THR A 204 -5.00 -1.45 6.68
CA THR A 204 -4.74 -2.87 6.39
C THR A 204 -5.36 -3.31 5.06
N ALA A 205 -6.64 -2.99 4.84
CA ALA A 205 -7.32 -3.29 3.59
C ALA A 205 -6.69 -2.54 2.40
N THR A 206 -6.24 -1.31 2.63
CA THR A 206 -5.57 -0.51 1.61
C THR A 206 -4.22 -1.11 1.20
N ILE A 207 -3.42 -1.61 2.15
CA ILE A 207 -2.15 -2.29 1.85
C ILE A 207 -2.42 -3.51 0.97
N ALA A 208 -3.39 -4.34 1.36
CA ALA A 208 -3.76 -5.53 0.61
C ALA A 208 -4.20 -5.19 -0.82
N LEU A 209 -5.14 -4.25 -0.96
CA LEU A 209 -5.65 -3.79 -2.26
C LEU A 209 -4.54 -3.23 -3.15
N SER A 210 -3.75 -2.31 -2.63
CA SER A 210 -2.74 -1.59 -3.40
C SER A 210 -1.56 -2.47 -3.79
N SER A 211 -1.24 -3.49 -2.98
CA SER A 211 -0.23 -4.50 -3.31
C SER A 211 -0.68 -5.37 -4.48
N VAL A 212 -1.95 -5.78 -4.50
CA VAL A 212 -2.55 -6.54 -5.61
C VAL A 212 -2.60 -5.71 -6.88
N VAL A 213 -3.14 -4.48 -6.80
CA VAL A 213 -3.28 -3.57 -7.95
C VAL A 213 -1.92 -3.21 -8.53
N SER A 214 -0.98 -2.75 -7.70
CA SER A 214 0.38 -2.41 -8.14
C SER A 214 1.08 -3.61 -8.77
N GLY A 215 1.02 -4.77 -8.12
CA GLY A 215 1.66 -5.97 -8.66
C GLY A 215 1.05 -6.45 -9.97
N ALA A 216 -0.27 -6.32 -10.14
CA ALA A 216 -0.94 -6.62 -11.40
C ALA A 216 -0.52 -5.66 -12.50
N THR A 217 -0.46 -4.35 -12.22
CA THR A 217 -0.02 -3.32 -13.16
C THR A 217 1.42 -3.55 -13.62
N VAL A 218 2.35 -3.84 -12.70
CA VAL A 218 3.76 -4.10 -13.04
C VAL A 218 3.89 -5.34 -13.92
N ARG A 219 3.27 -6.47 -13.55
CA ARG A 219 3.30 -7.70 -14.38
C ARG A 219 2.68 -7.48 -15.75
N TRP A 220 1.59 -6.71 -15.83
CA TRP A 220 0.96 -6.37 -17.10
C TRP A 220 1.92 -5.59 -17.98
N LEU A 221 2.59 -4.56 -17.45
CA LEU A 221 3.59 -3.77 -18.18
C LEU A 221 4.74 -4.66 -18.68
N GLU A 222 5.36 -5.44 -17.79
CA GLU A 222 6.47 -6.33 -18.15
C GLU A 222 6.10 -7.30 -19.29
N SER A 223 4.89 -7.88 -19.24
CA SER A 223 4.42 -8.81 -20.29
C SER A 223 4.12 -8.14 -21.64
N HIS A 224 3.82 -6.83 -21.66
CA HIS A 224 3.55 -6.10 -22.91
C HIS A 224 4.84 -5.62 -23.56
N TRP A 225 5.82 -5.22 -22.75
CA TRP A 225 7.11 -4.75 -23.25
C TRP A 225 7.96 -5.90 -23.81
N SER A 226 7.92 -7.11 -23.22
CA SER A 226 8.61 -8.27 -23.82
C SER A 226 8.07 -8.59 -25.22
N ARG A 227 6.75 -8.65 -25.36
CA ARG A 227 6.08 -8.95 -26.63
C ARG A 227 6.37 -7.94 -27.74
N SER A 228 6.51 -6.65 -27.42
CA SER A 228 6.84 -5.64 -28.43
C SER A 228 8.28 -5.77 -28.95
N HIS A 229 9.24 -6.11 -28.07
CA HIS A 229 10.64 -6.33 -28.48
C HIS A 229 10.80 -7.58 -29.35
N ASP A 230 10.09 -8.67 -29.02
CA ASP A 230 10.13 -9.91 -29.79
C ASP A 230 9.51 -9.75 -31.19
N ALA A 231 8.41 -8.98 -31.29
CA ALA A 231 7.76 -8.67 -32.56
C ALA A 231 8.63 -7.81 -33.47
N GLU A 232 9.36 -6.84 -32.91
CA GLU A 232 10.25 -5.97 -33.68
C GLU A 232 11.52 -6.71 -34.15
N GLN A 233 12.03 -7.67 -33.37
CA GLN A 233 13.15 -8.52 -33.79
C GLN A 233 12.74 -9.57 -34.84
N SER A 234 11.51 -10.10 -34.76
CA SER A 234 11.01 -11.08 -35.74
C SER A 234 10.66 -10.45 -37.10
N ALA A 235 10.49 -9.13 -37.15
CA ALA A 235 10.20 -8.37 -38.36
C ALA A 235 11.46 -7.85 -39.08
N ARG A 236 12.66 -8.06 -38.52
CA ARG A 236 13.96 -7.72 -39.10
C ARG A 236 14.66 -8.96 -39.63
#